data_AF-A0A7J9WYK0-F1
#
_entry.id   AF-A0A7J9WYK0-F1
#
_cell.length_a   1.000
_cell.length_b   1.000
_cell.length_c   1.000
_cell.angle_alpha   90.00
_cell.angle_beta   90.00
_cell.angle_gamma   90.00
#
_symmetry.space_group_name_H-M   'P 1'
#
loop_
_entity.id
_entity.type
_entity.pdbx_description
1 polymer ?
#
loop_
_entity_poly.entity_id
_entity_poly.type
_entity_poly.pdbx_seq_one_letter_code
_entity_poly.pdbx_strand_id
1 'polypeptide(L)'
;MIEWTSADGTRLDELIESQERAFFGRQKNSAALLERATSVLAGGATSSWQIARPQMIWMSHGIGSKVYDADGIEYSDFNGGYGVGLMGHA
;
A
#
# COMPACT_ATOMS: atom_id res chain seq x y z
N MET A 1 5.56 26.81 19.64
CA MET A 1 5.00 25.45 19.85
C MET A 1 3.74 25.40 18.99
N ILE A 2 3.60 24.42 18.09
CA ILE A 2 2.38 24.31 17.27
C ILE A 2 1.31 23.71 18.18
N GLU A 3 0.22 24.45 18.44
CA GLU A 3 -0.95 23.93 19.14
C GLU A 3 -1.91 23.34 18.12
N TRP A 4 -2.22 22.05 18.29
CA TRP A 4 -3.21 21.35 17.47
C TRP A 4 -4.59 21.51 18.11
N THR A 5 -5.57 21.87 17.29
CA THR A 5 -6.96 22.04 17.72
C THR A 5 -7.80 20.82 17.35
N SER A 6 -9.01 20.73 17.92
CA SER A 6 -9.99 19.72 17.48
C SER A 6 -10.34 19.85 15.99
N ALA A 7 -10.38 21.08 15.46
CA ALA A 7 -10.62 21.33 14.04
C ALA A 7 -9.50 20.77 13.15
N ASP A 8 -8.24 20.80 13.61
CA ASP A 8 -7.13 20.17 12.88
C ASP A 8 -7.26 18.65 12.85
N GLY A 9 -7.75 18.06 13.95
CA GLY A 9 -8.10 16.63 14.02
C GLY A 9 -9.16 16.25 12.99
N THR A 10 -10.29 16.97 12.97
CA THR A 10 -11.36 16.73 11.98
C THR A 10 -10.86 16.86 10.55
N ARG A 11 -10.05 17.88 10.25
CA ARG A 11 -9.47 18.06 8.92
C ARG A 11 -8.53 16.91 8.53
N LEU A 12 -7.77 16.39 9.48
CA LEU A 12 -6.91 15.23 9.25
C LEU A 12 -7.74 13.99 8.92
N ASP A 13 -8.83 13.74 9.66
CA ASP A 13 -9.73 12.61 9.42
C ASP A 13 -10.35 12.69 8.01
N GLU A 14 -10.87 13.87 7.62
CA GLU A 14 -11.39 14.09 6.27
C GLU A 14 -10.34 13.84 5.18
N LEU A 15 -9.09 14.27 5.42
CA LEU A 15 -8.00 14.03 4.51
C LEU A 15 -7.70 12.53 4.39
N ILE A 16 -7.57 11.81 5.51
CA ILE A 16 -7.33 10.36 5.53
C ILE A 16 -8.41 9.65 4.71
N GLU A 17 -9.68 9.91 4.99
CA GLU A 17 -10.78 9.29 4.26
C GLU A 17 -10.75 9.59 2.76
N SER A 18 -10.45 10.84 2.38
CA SER A 18 -10.37 11.22 0.97
C SER A 18 -9.23 10.48 0.25
N GLN A 19 -8.08 10.31 0.92
CA GLN A 19 -6.93 9.63 0.36
C GLN A 19 -7.13 8.12 0.31
N GLU A 20 -7.77 7.52 1.32
CA GLU A 20 -8.13 6.10 1.32
C GLU A 20 -9.12 5.79 0.18
N ARG A 21 -10.15 6.62 -0.03
CA ARG A 21 -11.08 6.46 -1.17
C ARG A 21 -10.34 6.54 -2.51
N ALA A 22 -9.44 7.52 -2.67
CA ALA A 22 -8.64 7.66 -3.88
C ALA A 22 -7.68 6.49 -4.09
N PHE A 23 -7.11 5.96 -3.01
CA PHE A 23 -6.23 4.79 -3.01
C PHE A 23 -6.97 3.53 -3.49
N PHE A 24 -8.12 3.21 -2.88
CA PHE A 24 -8.95 2.08 -3.31
C PHE A 24 -9.40 2.19 -4.78
N GLY A 25 -9.82 3.38 -5.20
CA GLY A 25 -10.30 3.59 -6.57
C GLY A 25 -9.26 3.27 -7.65
N ARG A 26 -7.97 3.36 -7.30
CA ARG A 26 -6.84 3.08 -8.20
C ARG A 26 -6.38 1.62 -8.19
N GLN A 27 -6.80 0.80 -7.21
CA GLN A 27 -6.20 -0.51 -6.95
C GLN A 27 -7.22 -1.67 -6.90
N LYS A 28 -7.92 -1.87 -8.02
CA LYS A 28 -9.02 -2.85 -8.14
C LYS A 28 -8.50 -4.29 -8.26
N ASN A 29 -7.42 -4.50 -9.00
CA ASN A 29 -6.81 -5.83 -9.17
C ASN A 29 -6.17 -6.28 -7.86
N SER A 30 -5.50 -5.38 -7.14
CA SER A 30 -4.98 -5.66 -5.80
C SER A 30 -6.10 -6.06 -4.82
N ALA A 31 -7.27 -5.43 -4.90
CA ALA A 31 -8.43 -5.79 -4.08
C ALA A 31 -8.92 -7.22 -4.37
N ALA A 32 -9.08 -7.57 -5.64
CA ALA A 32 -9.51 -8.90 -6.06
C ALA A 32 -8.51 -10.00 -5.67
N LEU A 33 -7.21 -9.71 -5.76
CA LEU A 33 -6.15 -10.63 -5.33
C LEU A 33 -6.17 -10.83 -3.81
N LEU A 34 -6.38 -9.76 -3.03
CA LEU A 34 -6.50 -9.83 -1.58
C LEU A 34 -7.73 -10.66 -1.16
N GLU A 35 -8.88 -10.46 -1.80
CA GLU A 35 -10.09 -11.24 -1.55
C GLU A 35 -9.82 -12.74 -1.76
N ARG A 36 -9.21 -13.09 -2.90
CA ARG A 36 -8.83 -14.48 -3.19
C ARG A 36 -7.85 -15.02 -2.15
N ALA A 37 -6.80 -14.27 -1.81
CA ALA A 37 -5.78 -14.72 -0.88
C ALA A 37 -6.33 -14.92 0.54
N THR A 38 -7.26 -14.09 0.98
CA THR A 38 -7.89 -14.18 2.31
C THR A 38 -8.66 -15.49 2.50
N SER A 39 -9.10 -16.14 1.43
CA SER A 39 -9.76 -17.45 1.51
C SER A 39 -8.83 -18.59 1.98
N VAL A 40 -7.52 -18.42 1.88
CA VAL A 40 -6.52 -19.47 2.15
C VAL A 40 -5.33 -19.03 3.02
N LEU A 41 -5.11 -17.72 3.18
CA LEU A 41 -4.05 -17.14 3.99
C LEU A 41 -4.65 -16.23 5.06
N ALA A 42 -4.18 -16.38 6.31
CA ALA A 42 -4.58 -15.49 7.40
C ALA A 42 -4.19 -14.05 7.08
N GLY A 43 -5.19 -13.17 6.96
CA GLY A 43 -4.99 -11.77 6.57
C GLY A 43 -4.56 -11.56 5.11
N GLY A 44 -4.65 -12.59 4.27
CA GLY A 44 -4.37 -12.51 2.83
C GLY A 44 -2.89 -12.46 2.44
N ALA A 45 -1.97 -12.71 3.37
CA ALA A 45 -0.52 -12.67 3.13
C ALA A 45 0.23 -13.80 3.85
N THR A 46 1.47 -14.07 3.42
CA THR A 46 2.34 -15.08 4.05
C THR A 46 3.19 -14.51 5.18
N SER A 47 3.27 -13.18 5.31
CA SER A 47 3.93 -12.47 6.40
C SER A 47 3.04 -11.31 6.87
N SER A 48 2.95 -11.12 8.19
CA SER A 48 2.21 -9.99 8.76
C SER A 48 2.78 -8.63 8.35
N TRP A 49 4.06 -8.56 7.99
CA TRP A 49 4.72 -7.36 7.48
C TRP A 49 4.19 -6.88 6.13
N GLN A 50 3.47 -7.73 5.40
CA GLN A 50 2.85 -7.41 4.11
C GLN A 50 1.40 -6.91 4.26
N ILE A 51 0.81 -7.04 5.44
CA ILE A 51 -0.57 -6.66 5.71
C ILE A 51 -0.62 -5.16 6.01
N ALA A 52 -1.39 -4.41 5.22
CA ALA A 52 -1.55 -2.97 5.38
C ALA A 52 -3.03 -2.56 5.38
N ARG A 53 -3.32 -1.43 6.04
CA ARG A 53 -4.63 -0.77 5.99
C ARG A 53 -4.56 0.49 5.10
N PRO A 54 -5.64 0.82 4.39
CA PRO A 54 -6.92 0.09 4.38
C PRO A 54 -6.91 -1.15 3.47
N GLN A 55 -5.90 -1.30 2.61
CA GLN A 55 -5.66 -2.48 1.77
C GLN A 55 -4.16 -2.65 1.51
N MET A 56 -3.70 -3.90 1.36
CA MET A 56 -2.35 -4.20 0.88
C MET A 56 -2.26 -4.10 -0.65
N ILE A 57 -1.11 -3.63 -1.14
CA ILE A 57 -0.81 -3.53 -2.56
C ILE A 57 -0.21 -4.85 -3.05
N TRP A 58 -0.73 -5.40 -4.14
CA TRP A 58 -0.13 -6.57 -4.77
C TRP A 58 0.82 -6.12 -5.87
N MET A 59 2.09 -6.53 -5.79
CA MET A 59 3.11 -6.18 -6.79
C MET A 59 3.10 -7.17 -7.96
N SER A 60 3.27 -6.66 -9.18
CA SER A 60 3.39 -7.48 -10.40
C SER A 60 4.85 -7.76 -10.74
N HIS A 61 5.67 -6.71 -10.84
CA HIS A 61 7.10 -6.79 -11.10
C HIS A 61 7.84 -5.54 -10.61
N GLY A 62 9.17 -5.57 -10.66
CA GLY A 62 10.03 -4.41 -10.40
C GLY A 62 11.24 -4.42 -11.31
N ILE A 63 11.79 -3.25 -11.62
CA ILE A 63 13.01 -3.08 -12.44
C ILE A 63 13.82 -1.93 -11.85
N GLY A 64 15.09 -2.18 -11.52
CA GLY A 64 15.96 -1.20 -10.87
C GLY A 64 15.34 -0.68 -9.57
N SER A 65 15.19 0.64 -9.45
CA SER A 65 14.58 1.29 -8.29
C SER A 65 13.05 1.41 -8.35
N LYS A 66 12.40 0.76 -9.33
CA LYS A 66 10.96 0.88 -9.56
C LYS A 66 10.24 -0.43 -9.27
N VAL A 67 9.03 -0.32 -8.72
CA VAL A 67 8.06 -1.42 -8.59
C VAL A 67 6.75 -1.03 -9.23
N TYR A 68 6.05 -2.03 -9.74
CA TYR A 68 4.77 -1.88 -10.43
C TYR A 68 3.77 -2.76 -9.71
N ASP A 69 2.60 -2.21 -9.38
CA ASP A 69 1.54 -3.00 -8.79
C ASP A 69 0.75 -3.81 -9.84
N ALA A 70 -0.18 -4.64 -9.37
CA ALA A 70 -1.07 -5.45 -10.20
C ALA A 70 -2.08 -4.59 -11.00
N ASP A 71 -2.18 -3.30 -10.67
CA ASP A 71 -3.01 -2.31 -11.34
C ASP A 71 -2.21 -1.47 -12.37
N GLY A 72 -0.90 -1.71 -12.47
CA GLY A 72 0.01 -1.07 -13.43
C GLY A 72 0.58 0.27 -12.96
N ILE A 73 0.44 0.62 -11.68
CA ILE A 73 0.97 1.86 -11.11
C ILE A 73 2.45 1.68 -10.80
N GLU A 74 3.28 2.60 -11.31
CA GLU A 74 4.71 2.66 -11.02
C GLU A 74 4.97 3.42 -9.71
N TYR A 75 5.86 2.88 -8.88
CA TYR A 75 6.37 3.51 -7.68
C TYR A 75 7.90 3.50 -7.67
N SER A 76 8.50 4.54 -7.09
CA SER A 76 9.90 4.47 -6.65
C SER A 76 9.98 3.69 -5.34
N ASP A 77 10.75 2.61 -5.32
CA ASP A 77 10.84 1.71 -4.17
C ASP A 77 11.83 2.23 -3.12
N PHE A 78 11.30 3.02 -2.19
CA PHE A 78 12.02 3.43 -0.98
C PHE A 78 11.87 2.43 0.18
N ASN A 79 11.05 1.39 0.04
CA ASN A 79 10.96 0.32 1.03
C ASN A 79 12.18 -0.60 0.93
N GLY A 80 12.61 -0.90 -0.31
CA GLY A 80 13.83 -1.66 -0.60
C GLY A 80 13.87 -3.03 0.07
N GLY A 81 12.70 -3.65 0.30
CA GLY A 81 12.58 -4.92 1.01
C GLY A 81 13.15 -4.87 2.44
N TYR A 82 12.91 -3.79 3.18
CA TYR A 82 13.54 -3.56 4.49
C TYR A 82 15.08 -3.49 4.42
N GLY A 83 15.60 -2.95 3.32
CA GLY A 83 17.03 -2.72 3.09
C GLY A 83 17.77 -3.88 2.40
N VAL A 84 17.14 -5.04 2.21
CA VAL A 84 17.79 -6.18 1.52
C VAL A 84 17.82 -6.01 0.00
N GLY A 85 16.89 -5.23 -0.55
CA GLY A 85 16.78 -4.92 -1.98
C GLY A 85 17.70 -3.79 -2.43
N LEU A 86 18.87 -3.62 -1.81
CA LEU A 86 19.79 -2.50 -2.06
C LEU A 86 20.19 -2.35 -3.54
N MET A 87 20.34 -3.46 -4.25
CA MET A 87 20.71 -3.47 -5.67
C MET A 87 19.54 -3.20 -6.62
N GLY A 88 18.33 -3.08 -6.08
CA GLY A 88 17.10 -2.95 -6.86
C GLY A 88 16.57 -4.29 -7.40
N HIS A 89 15.51 -4.18 -8.19
CA HIS A 89 14.78 -5.27 -8.84
C HIS A 89 15.30 -5.55 -10.26
N ALA A 90 14.96 -6.70 -10.84
CA ALA A 90 15.42 -7.16 -12.15
C ALA A 90 14.27 -7.38 -13.13
#